data_AF-A0A9E2A6H7-F1
#
_entry.id   AF-A0A9E2A6H7-F1
#
_cell.length_a   1.000
_cell.length_b   1.000
_cell.length_c   1.000
_cell.angle_alpha   90.00
_cell.angle_beta   90.00
_cell.angle_gamma   90.00
#
_symmetry.space_group_name_H-M   'P 1'
#
loop_
_entity.id
_entity.type
_entity.pdbx_description
1 polymer ?
#
loop_
_entity_poly.entity_id
_entity_poly.type
_entity_poly.pdbx_seq_one_letter_code
_entity_poly.pdbx_strand_id
1 'polypeptide(L)'
;MKNGRKQHSGRNTGLRPAHAAFVLGLLLSFLAAACASNKVAESLSEAFKQYETIVRWSQWDAAADFIAPEYLVDNPITRLDMDRLRLFRVTAYTIRSTGIYDEGMTSRQTVEIKMFNKNKGVERTIIDDQEWRYNEESQRWLLHSGLPDPTQRY
;
A
#
# COMPACT_ATOMS: atom_id res chain seq x y z
N MET A 1 -60.20 58.20 15.71
CA MET A 1 -58.88 57.71 16.16
C MET A 1 -59.00 56.24 16.54
N LYS A 2 -58.52 55.32 15.68
CA LYS A 2 -58.11 53.94 16.00
C LYS A 2 -57.60 53.28 14.70
N ASN A 3 -56.30 53.42 14.43
CA ASN A 3 -55.62 52.78 13.31
C ASN A 3 -54.94 51.50 13.84
N GLY A 4 -55.46 50.34 13.44
CA GLY A 4 -54.92 49.03 13.80
C GLY A 4 -53.83 48.60 12.83
N ARG A 5 -52.62 48.34 13.36
CA ARG A 5 -51.47 47.75 12.66
C ARG A 5 -51.82 46.40 12.02
N LYS A 6 -51.52 46.23 10.73
CA LYS A 6 -51.37 44.90 10.12
C LYS A 6 -49.94 44.40 10.36
N GLN A 7 -49.81 43.28 11.08
CA GLN A 7 -48.62 42.43 11.05
C GLN A 7 -48.75 41.48 9.85
N HIS A 8 -47.73 41.41 8.99
CA HIS A 8 -47.58 40.30 8.03
C HIS A 8 -46.49 39.36 8.54
N SER A 9 -46.94 38.15 8.91
CA SER A 9 -46.17 37.02 9.39
C SER A 9 -45.23 36.48 8.32
N GLY A 10 -43.95 36.31 8.67
CA GLY A 10 -42.98 35.53 7.90
C GLY A 10 -43.37 34.05 7.87
N ARG A 11 -43.22 33.41 6.71
CA ARG A 11 -43.26 31.95 6.57
C ARG A 11 -41.84 31.41 6.73
N ASN A 12 -41.56 30.80 7.87
CA ASN A 12 -40.42 29.90 8.03
C ASN A 12 -40.80 28.53 7.46
N THR A 13 -40.24 28.16 6.32
CA THR A 13 -40.27 26.79 5.80
C THR A 13 -39.41 25.89 6.69
N GLY A 14 -40.05 25.19 7.62
CA GLY A 14 -39.40 24.21 8.50
C GLY A 14 -38.87 23.02 7.71
N LEU A 15 -37.55 22.86 7.70
CA LEU A 15 -36.89 21.62 7.30
C LEU A 15 -37.29 20.52 8.31
N ARG A 16 -37.93 19.45 7.85
CA ARG A 16 -38.44 18.38 8.72
C ARG A 16 -37.24 17.67 9.40
N PRO A 17 -37.24 17.46 10.73
CA PRO A 17 -36.09 16.95 11.48
C PRO A 17 -35.62 15.55 11.03
N ALA A 18 -36.51 14.76 10.43
CA ALA A 18 -36.19 13.45 9.87
C ALA A 18 -35.22 13.51 8.68
N HIS A 19 -35.30 14.55 7.83
CA HIS A 19 -34.38 14.72 6.71
C HIS A 19 -33.00 15.20 7.17
N ALA A 20 -32.94 16.04 8.21
CA ALA A 20 -31.69 16.48 8.80
C ALA A 20 -30.93 15.31 9.46
N ALA A 21 -31.63 14.43 10.16
CA ALA A 21 -31.03 13.22 10.75
C ALA A 21 -30.52 12.23 9.69
N PHE A 22 -31.27 12.05 8.59
CA PHE A 22 -30.87 11.15 7.51
C PHE A 22 -29.66 11.68 6.74
N VAL A 23 -29.61 12.99 6.44
CA VAL A 23 -28.46 13.63 5.80
C VAL A 23 -27.23 13.60 6.70
N LEU A 24 -27.38 13.82 8.02
CA LEU A 24 -26.27 13.75 8.97
C LEU A 24 -25.71 12.32 9.10
N GLY A 25 -26.57 11.31 9.14
CA GLY A 25 -26.14 9.90 9.14
C GLY A 25 -25.36 9.51 7.89
N LEU A 26 -25.82 9.97 6.72
CA LEU A 26 -25.16 9.70 5.44
C LEU A 26 -23.79 10.42 5.32
N LEU A 27 -23.69 11.63 5.88
CA LEU A 27 -22.43 12.37 5.96
C LEU A 27 -21.40 11.66 6.88
N LEU A 28 -21.85 11.16 8.03
CA LEU A 28 -21.00 10.45 9.00
C LEU A 28 -20.43 9.15 8.41
N SER A 29 -21.23 8.39 7.65
CA SER A 29 -20.74 7.19 6.95
C SER A 29 -19.68 7.51 5.89
N PHE A 30 -19.83 8.64 5.18
CA PHE A 30 -18.88 9.04 4.13
C PHE A 30 -17.53 9.47 4.72
N LEU A 31 -17.54 10.16 5.87
CA LEU A 31 -16.30 10.54 6.57
C LEU A 31 -15.51 9.33 7.09
N ALA A 32 -16.21 8.29 7.56
CA ALA A 32 -15.55 7.08 8.06
C ALA A 32 -14.82 6.32 6.93
N ALA A 33 -15.43 6.19 5.75
CA ALA A 33 -14.84 5.55 4.59
C ALA A 33 -13.58 6.30 4.09
N ALA A 34 -13.64 7.64 4.03
CA ALA A 34 -12.51 8.46 3.61
C ALA A 34 -11.30 8.34 4.57
N CYS A 35 -11.55 8.26 5.88
CA CYS A 35 -10.48 8.10 6.86
C CYS A 35 -9.78 6.74 6.76
N ALA A 36 -10.53 5.67 6.50
CA ALA A 36 -9.97 4.33 6.31
C ALA A 36 -9.06 4.26 5.07
N SER A 37 -9.52 4.80 3.94
CA SER A 37 -8.74 4.84 2.69
C SER A 37 -7.42 5.61 2.84
N ASN A 38 -7.43 6.75 3.55
CA ASN A 38 -6.19 7.49 3.84
C ASN A 38 -5.18 6.68 4.65
N LYS A 39 -5.62 5.91 5.65
CA LYS A 39 -4.73 5.07 6.46
C LYS A 39 -4.11 3.94 5.66
N VAL A 40 -4.89 3.29 4.78
CA VAL A 40 -4.39 2.23 3.91
C VAL A 40 -3.30 2.79 2.98
N ALA A 41 -3.52 3.95 2.35
CA ALA A 41 -2.54 4.60 1.50
C ALA A 41 -1.27 5.06 2.25
N GLU A 42 -1.41 5.58 3.47
CA GLU A 42 -0.27 5.95 4.32
C GLU A 42 0.55 4.69 4.70
N SER A 43 -0.13 3.61 5.09
CA SER A 43 0.53 2.35 5.45
C SER A 43 1.26 1.69 4.26
N LEU A 44 0.80 1.91 3.01
CA LEU A 44 1.49 1.45 1.82
C LEU A 44 2.86 2.14 1.67
N SER A 45 2.87 3.45 1.88
CA SER A 45 4.10 4.25 1.77
C SER A 45 5.14 3.82 2.81
N GLU A 46 4.69 3.51 4.03
CA GLU A 46 5.55 2.98 5.09
C GLU A 46 6.05 1.56 4.75
N ALA A 47 5.19 0.67 4.25
CA ALA A 47 5.59 -0.66 3.83
C ALA A 47 6.66 -0.63 2.74
N PHE A 48 6.51 0.21 1.71
CA PHE A 48 7.53 0.42 0.68
C PHE A 48 8.86 0.88 1.26
N LYS A 49 8.84 1.88 2.15
CA LYS A 49 10.05 2.42 2.76
C LYS A 49 10.79 1.38 3.61
N GLN A 50 10.04 0.59 4.39
CA GLN A 50 10.60 -0.48 5.21
C GLN A 50 11.22 -1.57 4.34
N TYR A 51 10.49 -2.04 3.33
CA TYR A 51 10.98 -3.07 2.42
C TYR A 51 12.19 -2.60 1.61
N GLU A 52 12.15 -1.39 1.03
CA GLU A 52 13.30 -0.79 0.34
C GLU A 52 14.52 -0.75 1.26
N THR A 53 14.34 -0.33 2.51
CA THR A 53 15.44 -0.30 3.49
C THR A 53 16.02 -1.70 3.68
N ILE A 54 15.20 -2.68 4.02
CA ILE A 54 15.63 -4.06 4.26
C ILE A 54 16.38 -4.64 3.05
N VAL A 55 15.85 -4.44 1.84
CA VAL A 55 16.48 -4.89 0.59
C VAL A 55 17.81 -4.17 0.33
N ARG A 56 17.87 -2.85 0.51
CA ARG A 56 19.12 -2.08 0.37
C ARG A 56 20.22 -2.58 1.30
N TRP A 57 19.87 -2.98 2.51
CA TRP A 57 20.79 -3.57 3.47
C TRP A 57 21.03 -5.08 3.24
N SER A 58 20.44 -5.65 2.19
CA SER A 58 20.55 -7.07 1.81
C SER A 58 20.13 -8.02 2.95
N GLN A 59 19.15 -7.61 3.75
CA GLN A 59 18.62 -8.38 4.87
C GLN A 59 17.51 -9.33 4.37
N TRP A 60 17.90 -10.33 3.57
CA TRP A 60 16.96 -11.19 2.85
C TRP A 60 16.00 -11.96 3.74
N ASP A 61 16.46 -12.38 4.93
CA ASP A 61 15.62 -13.07 5.91
C ASP A 61 14.48 -12.15 6.40
N ALA A 62 14.77 -10.87 6.66
CA ALA A 62 13.75 -9.89 7.04
C ALA A 62 12.87 -9.46 5.84
N ALA A 63 13.39 -9.52 4.61
CA ALA A 63 12.59 -9.26 3.41
C ALA A 63 11.51 -10.35 3.21
N ALA A 64 11.83 -11.60 3.56
CA ALA A 64 10.89 -12.71 3.45
C ALA A 64 9.66 -12.54 4.36
N ASP A 65 9.77 -11.82 5.47
CA ASP A 65 8.66 -11.55 6.40
C ASP A 65 7.54 -10.68 5.80
N PHE A 66 7.80 -10.03 4.66
CA PHE A 66 6.80 -9.25 3.93
C PHE A 66 5.95 -10.12 3.01
N ILE A 67 6.34 -11.36 2.72
CA ILE A 67 5.66 -12.19 1.73
C ILE A 67 4.38 -12.77 2.33
N ALA A 68 3.32 -12.74 1.54
CA ALA A 68 2.04 -13.29 1.92
C ALA A 68 2.18 -14.80 2.22
N PRO A 69 1.74 -15.29 3.39
CA PRO A 69 1.80 -16.71 3.74
C PRO A 69 1.13 -17.61 2.70
N GLU A 70 -0.01 -17.17 2.15
CA GLU A 70 -0.73 -17.86 1.09
C GLU A 70 0.05 -17.93 -0.22
N TYR A 71 0.89 -16.94 -0.52
CA TYR A 71 1.77 -16.96 -1.69
C TYR A 71 2.88 -18.00 -1.53
N LEU A 72 3.40 -18.15 -0.30
CA LEU A 72 4.46 -19.12 0.04
C LEU A 72 3.99 -20.58 -0.03
N VAL A 73 2.69 -20.84 0.07
CA VAL A 73 2.13 -22.20 -0.10
C VAL A 73 2.42 -22.72 -1.50
N ASP A 74 2.19 -21.88 -2.51
CA ASP A 74 2.40 -22.23 -3.92
C ASP A 74 3.83 -21.94 -4.39
N ASN A 75 4.51 -20.97 -3.76
CA ASN A 75 5.84 -20.49 -4.14
C ASN A 75 6.79 -20.50 -2.92
N PRO A 76 7.16 -21.68 -2.39
CA PRO A 76 8.01 -21.77 -1.22
C PRO A 76 9.41 -21.23 -1.53
N ILE A 77 9.93 -20.39 -0.64
CA ILE A 77 11.33 -19.95 -0.70
C ILE A 77 12.23 -21.11 -0.26
N THR A 78 13.05 -21.61 -1.18
CA THR A 78 13.99 -22.67 -0.83
C THR A 78 15.25 -22.10 -0.17
N ARG A 79 15.97 -22.95 0.56
CA ARG A 79 17.30 -22.59 1.08
C ARG A 79 18.25 -22.16 -0.05
N LEU A 80 18.16 -22.79 -1.22
CA LEU A 80 19.00 -22.46 -2.36
C LEU A 80 18.72 -21.04 -2.88
N ASP A 81 17.47 -20.60 -2.88
CA ASP A 81 17.10 -19.24 -3.30
C ASP A 81 17.69 -18.20 -2.34
N MET A 82 17.57 -18.44 -1.03
CA MET A 82 18.18 -17.58 0.00
C MET A 82 19.70 -17.55 -0.11
N ASP A 83 20.34 -18.71 -0.28
CA ASP A 83 21.79 -18.81 -0.40
C ASP A 83 22.30 -18.09 -1.65
N ARG A 84 21.55 -18.12 -2.76
CA ARG A 84 21.87 -17.33 -3.97
C ARG A 84 21.79 -15.84 -3.72
N LEU A 85 20.71 -15.35 -3.10
CA LEU A 85 20.55 -13.93 -2.73
C LEU A 85 21.67 -13.45 -1.81
N ARG A 86 22.08 -14.27 -0.84
CA ARG A 86 23.19 -13.97 0.07
C ARG A 86 24.54 -13.81 -0.61
N LEU A 87 24.71 -14.22 -1.87
CA LEU A 87 25.94 -13.95 -2.63
C LEU A 87 26.05 -12.48 -3.07
N PHE A 88 24.97 -11.72 -3.00
CA PHE A 88 24.89 -10.36 -3.49
C PHE A 88 24.80 -9.34 -2.34
N ARG A 89 25.29 -8.12 -2.61
CA ARG A 89 25.01 -6.92 -1.83
C ARG A 89 24.29 -5.93 -2.75
N VAL A 90 23.17 -5.37 -2.31
CA VAL A 90 22.49 -4.32 -3.03
C VAL A 90 23.33 -3.03 -3.01
N THR A 91 23.53 -2.44 -4.18
CA THR A 91 24.24 -1.17 -4.37
C THR A 91 23.29 -0.03 -4.73
N ALA A 92 22.16 -0.34 -5.38
CA ALA A 92 21.09 0.63 -5.62
C ALA A 92 19.71 -0.06 -5.66
N TYR A 93 18.68 0.69 -5.27
CA TYR A 93 17.27 0.33 -5.38
C TYR A 93 16.55 1.53 -5.98
N THR A 94 15.98 1.39 -7.16
CA THR A 94 15.39 2.52 -7.91
C THR A 94 13.99 2.15 -8.35
N ILE A 95 12.98 2.79 -7.75
CA ILE A 95 11.60 2.64 -8.19
C ILE A 95 11.46 3.22 -9.60
N ARG A 96 10.95 2.41 -10.52
CA ARG A 96 10.73 2.80 -11.94
C ARG A 96 9.30 3.22 -12.18
N SER A 97 8.35 2.52 -11.59
CA SER A 97 6.92 2.83 -11.68
C SER A 97 6.18 2.28 -10.46
N THR A 98 5.05 2.91 -10.14
CA THR A 98 4.10 2.44 -9.13
C THR A 98 2.69 2.64 -9.66
N GLY A 99 1.84 1.63 -9.51
CA GLY A 99 0.41 1.69 -9.80
C GLY A 99 -0.40 1.24 -8.59
N ILE A 100 -1.61 1.78 -8.45
CA ILE A 100 -2.58 1.42 -7.41
C ILE A 100 -3.84 0.91 -8.11
N TYR A 101 -4.37 -0.20 -7.62
CA TYR A 101 -5.48 -0.96 -8.20
C TYR A 101 -6.45 -1.40 -7.09
N ASP A 102 -7.56 -2.03 -7.48
CA ASP A 102 -8.52 -2.67 -6.56
C ASP A 102 -8.94 -1.75 -5.41
N GLU A 103 -9.41 -0.54 -5.76
CA GLU A 103 -9.87 0.49 -4.81
C GLU A 103 -8.81 0.92 -3.78
N GLY A 104 -7.52 0.73 -4.08
CA GLY A 104 -6.43 1.07 -3.17
C GLY A 104 -5.92 -0.10 -2.34
N MET A 105 -6.42 -1.31 -2.58
CA MET A 105 -6.04 -2.52 -1.84
C MET A 105 -4.94 -3.34 -2.53
N THR A 106 -4.61 -3.00 -3.77
CA THR A 106 -3.50 -3.62 -4.52
C THR A 106 -2.57 -2.54 -5.05
N SER A 107 -1.27 -2.76 -4.99
CA SER A 107 -0.27 -1.93 -5.65
C SER A 107 0.72 -2.78 -6.43
N ARG A 108 1.15 -2.30 -7.59
CA ARG A 108 2.24 -2.89 -8.35
C ARG A 108 3.37 -1.89 -8.48
N GLN A 109 4.58 -2.29 -8.15
CA GLN A 109 5.78 -1.48 -8.24
C GLN A 109 6.84 -2.20 -9.06
N THR A 110 7.36 -1.56 -10.10
CA THR A 110 8.54 -2.07 -10.82
C THR A 110 9.78 -1.39 -10.26
N VAL A 111 10.76 -2.17 -9.85
CA VAL A 111 11.99 -1.70 -9.22
C VAL A 111 13.21 -2.18 -9.98
N GLU A 112 14.13 -1.27 -10.29
CA GLU A 112 15.47 -1.66 -10.71
C GLU A 112 16.36 -1.82 -9.48
N ILE A 113 16.95 -3.01 -9.33
CA ILE A 113 17.89 -3.30 -8.25
C ILE A 113 19.27 -3.57 -8.83
N LYS A 114 20.26 -2.80 -8.38
CA LYS A 114 21.67 -3.06 -8.68
C LYS A 114 22.30 -3.86 -7.55
N MET A 115 23.02 -4.90 -7.91
CA MET A 115 23.55 -5.90 -6.99
C MET A 115 24.99 -6.23 -7.34
N PHE A 116 25.88 -6.10 -6.37
CA PHE A 116 27.27 -6.54 -6.47
C PHE A 116 27.41 -7.98 -6.01
N ASN A 117 27.89 -8.87 -6.89
CA ASN A 117 28.19 -10.25 -6.54
C ASN A 117 29.54 -10.34 -5.80
N LYS A 118 29.49 -10.70 -4.51
CA LYS A 118 30.66 -10.74 -3.63
C LYS A 118 31.70 -11.79 -4.03
N ASN A 119 31.29 -12.85 -4.72
CA ASN A 119 32.18 -13.95 -5.12
C ASN A 119 32.85 -13.72 -6.47
N LYS A 120 32.16 -13.06 -7.40
CA LYS A 120 32.62 -12.85 -8.78
C LYS A 120 33.19 -11.46 -9.04
N GLY A 121 32.98 -10.50 -8.13
CA GLY A 121 33.47 -9.13 -8.29
C GLY A 121 32.77 -8.36 -9.40
N VAL A 122 31.53 -8.71 -9.74
CA VAL A 122 30.76 -8.07 -10.83
C VAL A 122 29.46 -7.49 -10.30
N GLU A 123 29.08 -6.32 -10.81
CA GLU A 123 27.75 -5.74 -10.61
C GLU A 123 26.76 -6.28 -11.65
N ARG A 124 25.51 -6.41 -11.23
CA ARG A 124 24.38 -6.77 -12.08
C ARG A 124 23.20 -5.88 -11.77
N THR A 125 22.33 -5.76 -12.75
CA THR A 125 21.05 -5.06 -12.63
C THR A 125 19.94 -6.05 -12.91
N ILE A 126 18.92 -6.05 -12.05
CA ILE A 126 17.67 -6.80 -12.26
C ILE A 126 16.49 -5.85 -12.23
N ILE A 127 15.39 -6.26 -12.84
CA ILE A 127 14.08 -5.63 -12.70
C ILE A 127 13.22 -6.56 -11.84
N ASP A 128 12.71 -6.02 -10.75
CA ASP A 128 11.88 -6.70 -9.77
C ASP A 128 10.46 -6.12 -9.85
N ASP A 129 9.52 -6.94 -10.32
CA ASP A 129 8.11 -6.58 -10.44
C ASP A 129 7.35 -7.02 -9.18
N GLN A 130 7.12 -6.06 -8.30
CA GLN A 130 6.53 -6.28 -6.99
C GLN A 130 5.02 -6.09 -7.03
N GLU A 131 4.26 -7.13 -6.69
CA GLU A 131 2.83 -7.02 -6.39
C GLU A 131 2.60 -7.02 -4.88
N TRP A 132 1.93 -5.98 -4.40
CA TRP A 132 1.59 -5.76 -3.00
C TRP A 132 0.07 -5.80 -2.84
N ARG A 133 -0.42 -6.52 -1.83
CA ARG A 133 -1.86 -6.54 -1.50
C ARG A 133 -2.05 -6.23 -0.03
N TYR A 134 -3.06 -5.42 0.27
CA TYR A 134 -3.43 -5.09 1.63
C TYR A 134 -4.22 -6.26 2.23
N ASN A 135 -3.71 -6.80 3.32
CA ASN A 135 -4.39 -7.83 4.10
C ASN A 135 -5.19 -7.15 5.22
N GLU A 136 -6.52 -7.18 5.12
CA GLU A 136 -7.42 -6.48 6.06
C GLU A 136 -7.38 -7.06 7.48
N GLU A 137 -7.13 -8.37 7.62
CA GLU A 137 -7.10 -9.06 8.91
C GLU A 137 -5.90 -8.63 9.76
N SER A 138 -4.71 -8.61 9.15
CA SER A 138 -3.46 -8.18 9.79
C SER A 138 -3.22 -6.68 9.69
N GLN A 139 -3.99 -5.97 8.86
CA GLN A 139 -3.83 -4.55 8.55
C GLN A 139 -2.42 -4.21 8.02
N ARG A 140 -1.87 -5.09 7.17
CA ARG A 140 -0.52 -4.94 6.59
C ARG A 140 -0.55 -5.14 5.08
N TRP A 141 0.38 -4.48 4.41
CA TRP A 141 0.70 -4.77 3.02
C TRP A 141 1.64 -5.97 2.94
N LEU A 142 1.27 -6.97 2.14
CA LEU A 142 2.03 -8.19 1.93
C LEU A 142 2.43 -8.31 0.45
N LEU A 143 3.58 -8.92 0.21
CA LEU A 143 4.16 -9.13 -1.10
C LEU A 143 3.66 -10.45 -1.70
N HIS A 144 3.11 -10.39 -2.90
CA HIS A 144 2.57 -11.51 -3.68
C HIS A 144 3.40 -11.79 -4.95
N SER A 145 4.70 -11.50 -4.90
CA SER A 145 5.65 -11.66 -6.01
C SER A 145 6.95 -12.36 -5.63
N GLY A 146 7.16 -12.61 -4.33
CA GLY A 146 8.36 -13.27 -3.81
C GLY A 146 9.55 -12.31 -3.64
N LEU A 147 10.72 -12.87 -3.32
CA LEU A 147 11.97 -12.11 -3.25
C LEU A 147 12.53 -11.86 -4.67
N PRO A 148 13.36 -10.82 -4.86
CA PRO A 148 14.00 -10.58 -6.15
C PRO A 148 14.85 -11.78 -6.58
N ASP A 149 14.84 -12.12 -7.87
CA ASP A 149 15.70 -13.18 -8.41
C ASP A 149 16.98 -12.59 -9.02
N PRO A 150 18.16 -12.76 -8.37
CA PRO A 150 19.42 -12.20 -8.87
C PRO A 150 19.96 -12.89 -10.13
N THR A 151 19.28 -13.94 -10.62
CA THR A 151 19.63 -14.66 -11.84
C THR A 151 18.87 -14.15 -13.07
N GLN A 152 17.80 -13.37 -12.87
CA GLN A 152 17.10 -12.69 -13.95
C GLN A 152 18.08 -11.82 -14.73
N ARG A 153 17.93 -11.84 -16.06
CA ARG A 153 18.69 -10.98 -16.96
C ARG A 153 17.71 -10.00 -17.57
N TYR A 154 18.00 -8.71 -17.38
CA TYR A 154 17.46 -7.63 -18.20
C TYR A 154 18.08 -7.67 -19.60
#